data_AF-A0ABD0PAB0-F1
#
_entry.id   AF-A0ABD0PAB0-F1
#
_cell.length_a   1.000
_cell.length_b   1.000
_cell.length_c   1.000
_cell.angle_alpha   90.00
_cell.angle_beta   90.00
_cell.angle_gamma   90.00
#
_symmetry.space_group_name_H-M   'P 1'
#
loop_
_entity.id
_entity.type
_entity.pdbx_description
1 polymer ?
#
loop_
_entity_poly.entity_id
_entity_poly.type
_entity_poly.pdbx_seq_one_letter_code
_entity_poly.pdbx_strand_id
1 'polypeptide(L)' 'VLLDCVIRRDLVYNKVNPLFHHWRIGNMKFGLTFQSPADARAFDRGIRRAMEDIKQ' A
#
# COMPACT_ATOMS: atom_id res chain seq x y z
N VAL A 1 2.14 2.37 17.97
CA VAL A 1 2.18 2.18 16.50
C VAL A 1 0.75 1.98 16.01
N LEU A 2 0.28 2.74 15.01
CA LEU A 2 -1.12 2.68 14.53
C LEU A 2 -1.31 1.73 13.34
N LEU A 3 -0.26 1.52 12.55
CA LEU A 3 -0.24 0.60 11.43
C LEU A 3 1.06 -0.19 11.48
N ASP A 4 0.94 -1.49 11.65
CA ASP A 4 2.04 -2.46 11.58
C ASP A 4 1.54 -3.67 10.79
N CYS A 5 2.04 -3.83 9.57
CA CYS A 5 1.65 -4.95 8.71
C CYS A 5 2.83 -5.45 7.87
N VAL A 6 3.05 -6.76 7.90
CA VAL A 6 4.07 -7.42 7.10
C VAL A 6 3.61 -7.52 5.64
N ILE A 7 4.33 -6.88 4.73
CA ILE A 7 4.11 -6.96 3.29
C ILE A 7 4.48 -8.37 2.80
N ARG A 8 3.61 -8.98 1.99
CA ARG A 8 3.76 -10.36 1.48
C ARG A 8 3.43 -10.42 -0.02
N ARG A 9 3.86 -11.48 -0.70
CA ARG A 9 3.63 -11.70 -2.15
C ARG A 9 2.14 -11.65 -2.55
N ASP A 10 1.24 -12.01 -1.63
CA ASP A 10 -0.21 -12.02 -1.83
C ASP A 10 -0.89 -10.66 -1.57
N LEU A 11 -0.11 -9.60 -1.29
CA LEU A 11 -0.66 -8.27 -1.06
C LEU A 11 -1.40 -7.76 -2.30
N VAL A 12 -2.67 -7.41 -2.12
CA VAL A 12 -3.51 -6.78 -3.16
C VAL A 12 -3.64 -5.31 -2.85
N TYR A 13 -2.97 -4.45 -3.64
CA TYR A 13 -2.94 -3.00 -3.47
C TYR A 13 -3.92 -2.31 -4.43
N ASN A 14 -4.80 -1.45 -3.90
CA ASN A 14 -5.84 -0.75 -4.67
C ASN A 14 -5.77 0.76 -4.45
N LYS A 15 -5.95 1.50 -5.54
CA LYS A 15 -5.99 2.97 -5.55
C LYS A 15 -7.40 3.40 -5.93
N VAL A 16 -8.22 3.73 -4.93
CA VAL A 16 -9.63 4.06 -5.13
C VAL A 16 -9.78 5.47 -5.69
N ASN A 17 -8.99 6.40 -5.16
CA ASN A 17 -8.92 7.78 -5.65
C ASN A 17 -7.52 8.36 -5.37
N PRO A 18 -7.19 9.59 -5.83
CA PRO A 18 -5.86 10.17 -5.68
C PRO A 18 -5.37 10.36 -4.24
N LEU A 19 -6.26 10.29 -3.25
CA LEU A 19 -5.96 10.49 -1.84
C LEU A 19 -6.25 9.25 -0.98
N PHE A 20 -6.88 8.20 -1.49
CA PHE A 20 -7.22 7.03 -0.71
C PHE A 20 -6.77 5.75 -1.39
N HIS A 21 -5.81 5.08 -0.75
CA HIS A 21 -5.34 3.76 -1.15
C HIS A 21 -5.62 2.75 -0.03
N HIS A 22 -5.95 1.52 -0.41
CA HIS A 22 -6.15 0.44 0.54
C HIS A 22 -5.57 -0.86 0.01
N TRP A 23 -5.20 -1.76 0.93
CA TRP A 23 -4.66 -3.05 0.57
C TRP A 23 -5.21 -4.16 1.45
N ARG A 24 -5.07 -5.38 0.94
CA ARG A 24 -5.46 -6.61 1.62
C ARG A 24 -4.27 -7.56 1.70
N ILE A 25 -4.10 -8.19 2.87
CA ILE A 25 -3.17 -9.30 3.09
C ILE A 25 -3.95 -10.38 3.82
N GLY A 26 -4.14 -11.55 3.20
CA GLY A 26 -5.10 -12.54 3.70
C GLY A 26 -6.48 -11.92 3.95
N ASN A 27 -7.03 -12.05 5.16
CA ASN A 27 -8.34 -11.47 5.50
C ASN A 27 -8.27 -10.04 6.07
N MET A 28 -7.08 -9.50 6.26
CA MET A 28 -6.89 -8.16 6.83
C MET A 28 -6.97 -7.10 5.75
N LYS A 29 -7.71 -6.02 6.01
CA LYS A 29 -7.83 -4.84 5.15
C LYS A 29 -7.26 -3.63 5.86
N PHE A 30 -6.45 -2.86 5.15
CA PHE A 30 -5.81 -1.64 5.64
C PHE A 30 -5.99 -0.53 4.63
N GLY A 31 -5.97 0.72 5.07
CA GLY A 31 -6.04 1.86 4.16
C GLY A 31 -5.42 3.11 4.77
N LEU A 32 -4.99 3.99 3.88
CA LEU A 32 -4.46 5.30 4.22
C LEU A 32 -5.14 6.35 3.36
N THR A 33 -5.56 7.43 4.03
CA THR A 33 -5.95 8.68 3.38
C THR A 33 -4.77 9.64 3.44
N PHE A 34 -4.28 10.07 2.28
CA PHE A 34 -3.13 10.96 2.14
C PHE A 34 -3.56 12.43 2.19
N GLN A 35 -2.68 13.28 2.71
CA GLN A 35 -2.89 14.73 2.77
C GLN A 35 -2.72 15.39 1.40
N SER A 36 -1.97 14.77 0.48
CA SER A 36 -1.76 15.27 -0.87
C SER A 36 -1.66 14.14 -1.91
N PRO A 37 -1.97 14.40 -3.19
CA PRO A 37 -1.74 13.43 -4.25
C PRO A 37 -0.25 13.12 -4.48
N ALA A 38 0.66 14.01 -4.08
CA ALA A 38 2.09 13.81 -4.20
C ALA A 38 2.58 12.71 -3.24
N ASP A 39 2.10 12.74 -2.00
CA ASP A 39 2.40 11.71 -0.99
C ASP A 39 1.83 10.36 -1.38
N ALA A 40 0.58 10.34 -1.88
CA ALA A 40 -0.04 9.13 -2.39
C ALA A 40 0.79 8.48 -3.51
N ARG A 41 1.31 9.28 -4.45
CA ARG A 41 2.20 8.81 -5.52
C ARG A 41 3.55 8.32 -4.98
N ALA A 42 4.12 9.00 -3.98
CA ALA A 42 5.37 8.58 -3.36
C ALA A 42 5.22 7.22 -2.67
N PHE A 43 4.13 7.03 -1.93
CA PHE A 43 3.80 5.77 -1.28
C PHE A 43 3.56 4.64 -2.30
N ASP A 44 2.79 4.90 -3.36
CA ASP A 44 2.54 3.95 -4.47
C ASP A 44 3.85 3.46 -5.12
N ARG A 45 4.82 4.36 -5.34
CA ARG A 45 6.16 3.96 -5.84
C ARG A 45 6.89 3.05 -4.85
N GLY A 46 6.88 3.39 -3.57
CA GLY A 46 7.49 2.58 -2.52
C GLY A 46 6.91 1.17 -2.42
N ILE A 47 5.57 1.05 -2.45
CA ILE A 47 4.88 -0.24 -2.45
C ILE A 47 5.25 -1.08 -3.67
N ARG A 48 5.24 -0.50 -4.87
CA ARG A 48 5.63 -1.24 -6.09
C ARG A 48 7.05 -1.76 -6.00
N ARG A 49 7.99 -0.93 -5.54
CA ARG A 49 9.38 -1.34 -5.40
C ARG A 49 9.54 -2.47 -4.39
N ALA A 50 8.92 -2.35 -3.21
CA ALA A 50 8.95 -3.41 -2.20
C ALA A 50 8.35 -4.73 -2.73
N MET A 51 7.28 -4.65 -3.52
CA MET A 51 6.66 -5.83 -4.14
C MET A 51 7.53 -6.48 -5.24
N GLU A 52 8.36 -5.70 -5.94
CA GLU A 52 9.37 -6.24 -6.87
C GLU A 52 10.48 -6.98 -6.13
N ASP A 53 11.01 -6.38 -5.07
CA ASP A 53 12.10 -6.97 -4.27
C ASP A 53 11.66 -8.27 -3.59
N ILE A 54 10.39 -8.39 -3.18
CA ILE A 54 9.83 -9.62 -2.59
C ILE A 54 9.68 -10.75 -3.62
N LYS A 55 9.55 -10.44 -4.93
CA LYS A 55 9.41 -11.46 -5.98
C LYS A 55 10.72 -12.15 -6.33
N GLN A 56 11.85 -11.48 -6.13
CA GLN A 56 13.19 -12.08 -6.22
C GLN A 56 13.39 -13.10 -5.09
#